data_AF-A0A1Q7BKF1-F1
#
_entry.id   AF-A0A1Q7BKF1-F1
#
_cell.length_a   1.000
_cell.length_b   1.000
_cell.length_c   1.000
_cell.angle_alpha   90.00
_cell.angle_beta   90.00
_cell.angle_gamma   90.00
#
_symmetry.space_group_name_H-M   'P 1'
#
loop_
_entity.id
_entity.type
_entity.pdbx_description
1 polymer ?
#
loop_
_entity_poly.entity_id
_entity_poly.type
_entity_poly.pdbx_seq_one_letter_code
_entity_poly.pdbx_strand_id
1 'polypeptide(L)'
;MTDRMYNKVDLAREQLDVAISLFRKKKFASALTLAGAAEEILGKALSHRGQLNSLELKYETLEPILTMRRKTKEDFIRDENRALIAVTHMESASEPSVTLHLEEAALSMIVRACENSDLLGLPHTARMREFENYFYEHVVGVETPQ
;
A
#
# COMPACT_ATOMS: atom_id res chain seq x y z
N MET A 1 25.64 -0.19 -21.29
CA MET A 1 24.35 -0.77 -20.84
C MET A 1 23.33 -0.51 -21.94
N THR A 2 22.43 -1.45 -22.23
CA THR A 2 21.40 -1.32 -23.28
C THR A 2 20.02 -1.25 -22.64
N ASP A 3 19.18 -0.35 -23.13
CA ASP A 3 17.79 -0.23 -22.67
C ASP A 3 17.01 -1.52 -22.92
N ARG A 4 16.16 -1.88 -21.96
CA ARG A 4 15.23 -3.03 -22.04
C ARG A 4 13.82 -2.55 -21.74
N MET A 5 12.84 -3.18 -22.39
CA MET A 5 11.43 -2.92 -22.12
C MET A 5 10.96 -3.78 -20.96
N TYR A 6 10.28 -3.17 -19.99
CA TYR A 6 9.72 -3.83 -18.81
C TYR A 6 8.22 -3.54 -18.70
N ASN A 7 7.46 -4.52 -18.22
CA ASN A 7 6.06 -4.32 -17.87
C ASN A 7 5.97 -3.63 -16.50
N LYS A 8 5.24 -2.51 -16.42
CA LYS A 8 5.11 -1.73 -15.18
C LYS A 8 4.41 -2.51 -14.05
N VAL A 9 3.43 -3.35 -14.38
CA VAL A 9 2.74 -4.21 -13.40
C VAL A 9 3.70 -5.25 -12.84
N ASP A 10 4.53 -5.87 -13.68
CA ASP A 10 5.53 -6.83 -13.19
C ASP A 10 6.56 -6.17 -12.27
N LEU A 11 7.02 -4.97 -12.62
CA LEU A 11 7.88 -4.17 -11.74
C LEU A 11 7.19 -3.83 -10.42
N ALA A 12 5.91 -3.45 -10.44
CA ALA A 12 5.15 -3.16 -9.22
C ALA A 12 5.01 -4.40 -8.32
N ARG A 13 4.81 -5.58 -8.90
CA ARG A 13 4.79 -6.86 -8.15
C ARG A 13 6.14 -7.16 -7.53
N GLU A 14 7.24 -6.91 -8.23
CA GLU A 14 8.58 -7.03 -7.66
C GLU A 14 8.77 -6.06 -6.48
N GLN A 15 8.33 -4.81 -6.61
CA GLN A 15 8.39 -3.83 -5.51
C GLN A 15 7.57 -4.28 -4.30
N LEU A 16 6.37 -4.83 -4.51
CA LEU A 16 5.53 -5.38 -3.45
C LEU A 16 6.22 -6.55 -2.73
N ASP A 17 6.82 -7.48 -3.47
CA ASP A 17 7.59 -8.59 -2.88
C ASP A 17 8.75 -8.09 -2.03
N VAL A 18 9.50 -7.09 -2.51
CA VAL A 18 10.61 -6.51 -1.75
C VAL A 18 10.07 -5.78 -0.52
N ALA A 19 8.97 -5.03 -0.64
CA ALA A 19 8.32 -4.33 0.47
C ALA A 19 7.94 -5.29 1.60
N ILE A 20 7.31 -6.43 1.28
CA ILE A 20 6.95 -7.47 2.26
C ILE A 20 8.19 -8.02 2.98
N SER A 21 9.28 -8.28 2.25
CA SER A 21 10.51 -8.76 2.89
C SER A 21 11.15 -7.73 3.82
N LEU A 22 11.12 -6.46 3.43
CA LEU A 22 11.62 -5.36 4.26
C LEU A 22 10.75 -5.18 5.50
N PHE A 23 9.43 -5.32 5.37
CA PHE A 23 8.50 -5.29 6.49
C PHE A 23 8.85 -6.36 7.53
N ARG A 24 9.03 -7.62 7.11
CA ARG A 24 9.44 -8.72 8.00
C ARG A 24 10.80 -8.48 8.69
N LYS A 25 11.69 -7.71 8.06
CA LYS A 25 12.98 -7.29 8.62
C LYS A 25 12.89 -6.01 9.45
N LYS A 26 11.68 -5.53 9.77
CA LYS A 26 11.40 -4.29 10.51
C LYS A 26 12.00 -3.04 9.85
N LYS A 27 12.17 -3.07 8.52
CA LYS A 27 12.62 -1.92 7.71
C LYS A 27 11.41 -1.16 7.17
N PHE A 28 10.61 -0.63 8.10
CA PHE A 28 9.26 -0.14 7.82
C PHE A 28 9.22 1.06 6.87
N ALA A 29 10.13 2.03 7.00
CA ALA A 29 10.16 3.17 6.08
C ALA A 29 10.39 2.74 4.62
N SER A 30 11.38 1.86 4.40
CA SER A 30 11.64 1.32 3.06
C SER A 30 10.51 0.43 2.55
N ALA A 31 9.90 -0.38 3.43
CA ALA A 31 8.73 -1.18 3.08
C ALA A 31 7.55 -0.29 2.66
N LEU A 32 7.25 0.77 3.41
CA LEU A 32 6.21 1.76 3.10
C LEU A 32 6.45 2.43 1.74
N THR A 33 7.68 2.87 1.46
CA THR A 33 8.01 3.50 0.17
C THR A 33 7.78 2.55 -1.01
N LEU A 34 8.29 1.31 -0.94
CA LEU A 34 8.14 0.37 -2.04
C LEU A 34 6.70 -0.13 -2.20
N ALA A 35 5.99 -0.36 -1.09
CA ALA A 35 4.57 -0.68 -1.12
C ALA A 35 3.75 0.45 -1.72
N GLY A 36 4.05 1.72 -1.40
CA GLY A 36 3.38 2.88 -1.99
C GLY A 36 3.59 2.97 -3.51
N ALA A 37 4.81 2.73 -3.99
CA ALA A 37 5.08 2.68 -5.42
C ALA A 37 4.33 1.53 -6.13
N ALA A 38 4.26 0.36 -5.48
CA ALA A 38 3.48 -0.77 -6.00
C ALA A 38 1.98 -0.46 -6.02
N GLU A 39 1.44 0.09 -4.93
CA GLU A 39 0.04 0.47 -4.77
C GLU A 39 -0.39 1.45 -5.85
N GLU A 40 0.40 2.49 -6.12
CA GLU A 40 0.10 3.50 -7.13
C GLU A 40 0.02 2.90 -8.55
N ILE A 41 0.98 2.04 -8.92
CA ILE A 41 1.03 1.45 -10.26
C ILE A 41 -0.09 0.42 -10.46
N LEU A 42 -0.35 -0.42 -9.46
CA LEU A 42 -1.43 -1.40 -9.52
C LEU A 42 -2.80 -0.70 -9.50
N GLY A 43 -2.97 0.34 -8.68
CA GLY A 43 -4.17 1.17 -8.66
C GLY A 43 -4.43 1.86 -10.00
N LYS A 44 -3.40 2.45 -10.64
CA LYS A 44 -3.52 3.03 -11.98
C LYS A 44 -3.87 1.98 -13.05
N ALA A 45 -3.35 0.76 -12.92
CA ALA A 45 -3.72 -0.33 -13.82
C ALA A 45 -5.21 -0.70 -13.72
N LEU A 46 -5.81 -0.65 -12.52
CA LEU A 46 -7.26 -0.78 -12.32
C LEU A 46 -8.03 0.37 -12.95
N SER A 47 -7.58 1.61 -12.73
CA SER A 47 -8.22 2.80 -13.31
C SER A 47 -8.24 2.74 -14.84
N HIS A 48 -7.17 2.27 -15.48
CA HIS A 48 -7.14 2.05 -16.94
C HIS A 48 -8.10 0.96 -17.43
N ARG A 49 -8.55 0.05 -16.55
CA ARG A 49 -9.60 -0.95 -16.82
C ARG A 49 -11.00 -0.44 -16.48
N GLY A 50 -11.15 0.81 -16.04
CA GLY A 50 -12.42 1.35 -15.54
C GLY A 50 -12.86 0.76 -14.21
N GLN A 51 -11.92 0.21 -13.44
CA GLN A 51 -12.18 -0.40 -12.13
C GLN A 51 -11.66 0.52 -11.02
N LEU A 52 -12.32 0.48 -9.87
CA LEU A 52 -11.89 1.18 -8.66
C LEU A 52 -10.72 0.44 -8.02
N ASN A 53 -9.77 1.20 -7.49
CA ASN A 53 -8.70 0.64 -6.66
C ASN A 53 -9.14 0.50 -5.18
N SER A 54 -8.32 -0.16 -4.37
CA SER A 54 -8.58 -0.44 -2.95
C SER A 54 -8.88 0.82 -2.13
N LEU A 55 -8.14 1.91 -2.36
CA LEU A 55 -8.37 3.18 -1.67
C LEU A 55 -9.72 3.80 -2.07
N GLU A 56 -10.09 3.72 -3.34
CA GLU A 56 -11.38 4.22 -3.83
C GLU A 56 -12.56 3.41 -3.29
N LEU A 57 -12.44 2.07 -3.27
CA LEU A 57 -13.45 1.19 -2.66
C LEU A 57 -13.62 1.48 -1.15
N LYS A 58 -12.51 1.72 -0.45
CA LYS A 58 -12.53 2.13 0.96
C LYS A 58 -13.23 3.49 1.13
N TYR A 59 -12.97 4.45 0.25
CA TYR A 59 -13.66 5.73 0.26
C TYR A 59 -15.18 5.55 0.08
N GLU A 60 -15.63 4.78 -0.93
CA GLU A 60 -17.07 4.56 -1.17
C GLU A 60 -17.77 3.93 0.04
N THR A 61 -17.07 3.01 0.73
CA THR A 61 -17.58 2.37 1.95
C THR A 61 -17.75 3.39 3.10
N LEU A 62 -16.86 4.37 3.19
CA LEU A 62 -16.83 5.35 4.29
C LEU A 62 -17.50 6.69 3.94
N GLU A 63 -17.88 6.91 2.68
CA GLU A 63 -18.38 8.19 2.17
C GLU A 63 -19.53 8.77 3.01
N PRO A 64 -20.54 7.99 3.46
CA PRO A 64 -21.60 8.55 4.29
C PRO A 64 -21.07 9.16 5.60
N ILE A 65 -20.11 8.49 6.23
CA ILE A 65 -19.50 8.92 7.49
C ILE A 65 -18.58 10.13 7.25
N LEU A 66 -17.80 10.11 6.18
CA LEU A 66 -16.89 11.21 5.80
C LEU A 66 -17.68 12.48 5.46
N THR A 67 -18.79 12.34 4.75
CA THR A 67 -19.70 13.44 4.39
C THR A 67 -20.32 14.06 5.65
N MET A 68 -20.78 13.25 6.61
CA MET A 68 -21.26 13.75 7.91
C MET A 68 -20.17 14.54 8.67
N ARG A 69 -18.90 14.15 8.51
CA ARG A 69 -17.73 14.84 9.08
C ARG A 69 -17.20 15.98 8.21
N ARG A 70 -17.86 16.31 7.09
CA ARG A 70 -17.45 17.34 6.13
C ARG A 70 -16.02 17.12 5.57
N LYS A 71 -15.59 15.87 5.45
CA LYS A 71 -14.32 15.52 4.80
C LYS A 71 -14.54 15.26 3.31
N THR A 72 -13.71 15.83 2.46
CA THR A 72 -13.73 15.54 1.02
C THR A 72 -12.99 14.23 0.69
N LYS A 73 -13.14 13.75 -0.54
CA LYS A 73 -12.35 12.62 -1.06
C LYS A 73 -10.85 12.95 -1.03
N GLU A 74 -10.47 14.17 -1.36
CA GLU A 74 -9.08 14.64 -1.34
C GLU A 74 -8.51 14.64 0.07
N ASP A 75 -9.28 15.09 1.08
CA ASP A 75 -8.87 15.04 2.47
C ASP A 75 -8.65 13.60 2.93
N PHE A 76 -9.55 12.69 2.55
CA PHE A 76 -9.42 11.26 2.85
C PHE A 76 -8.16 10.65 2.21
N ILE A 77 -7.94 10.87 0.92
CA ILE A 77 -6.75 10.36 0.21
C ILE A 77 -5.47 10.90 0.84
N ARG A 78 -5.44 12.20 1.18
CA ARG A 78 -4.29 12.82 1.84
C ARG A 78 -4.04 12.21 3.21
N ASP A 79 -5.09 11.98 4.00
CA ASP A 79 -4.98 11.37 5.32
C ASP A 79 -4.44 9.94 5.25
N GLU A 80 -4.95 9.14 4.31
CA GLU A 80 -4.52 7.76 4.07
C GLU A 80 -3.07 7.67 3.56
N ASN A 81 -2.58 8.70 2.85
CA ASN A 81 -1.22 8.75 2.32
C ASN A 81 -0.26 9.58 3.19
N ARG A 82 -0.69 10.12 4.33
CA ARG A 82 0.10 11.04 5.17
C ARG A 82 1.48 10.48 5.54
N ALA A 83 1.52 9.22 5.96
CA ALA A 83 2.77 8.58 6.36
C ALA A 83 3.74 8.38 5.17
N LEU A 84 3.22 8.00 4.00
CA LEU A 84 4.03 7.85 2.78
C LEU A 84 4.62 9.20 2.35
N ILE A 85 3.80 10.24 2.33
CA ILE A 85 4.23 11.61 2.00
C ILE A 85 5.35 12.04 2.95
N ALA A 86 5.16 11.86 4.25
CA ALA A 86 6.14 12.30 5.24
C ALA A 86 7.48 11.54 5.21
N VAL A 87 7.52 10.29 4.71
CA VAL A 87 8.80 9.56 4.55
C VAL A 87 9.47 9.78 3.19
N THR A 88 8.78 10.40 2.23
CA THR A 88 9.28 10.57 0.85
C THR A 88 9.53 12.03 0.46
N HIS A 89 8.88 12.97 1.13
CA HIS A 89 8.95 14.39 0.84
C HIS A 89 9.48 15.15 2.06
N MET A 90 10.30 16.16 1.81
CA MET A 90 10.74 17.14 2.81
C MET A 90 10.34 18.51 2.30
N GLU A 91 9.27 19.09 2.86
CA GLU A 91 8.72 20.37 2.39
C GLU A 91 9.61 21.56 2.75
N SER A 92 10.33 21.49 3.87
CA SER A 92 11.25 22.53 4.28
C SER A 92 12.41 21.95 5.08
N ALA A 93 13.57 22.60 4.99
CA ALA A 93 14.74 22.25 5.81
C ALA A 93 14.51 22.49 7.32
N SER A 94 13.45 23.21 7.69
CA SER A 94 13.07 23.50 9.08
C SER A 94 12.36 22.35 9.80
N GLU A 95 11.92 21.31 9.08
CA GLU A 95 11.22 20.16 9.67
C GLU A 95 11.93 18.84 9.31
N PRO A 96 13.09 18.54 9.95
CA PRO A 96 13.90 17.37 9.62
C PRO A 96 13.36 16.06 10.19
N SER A 97 12.30 16.10 11.01
CA SER A 97 11.83 14.98 11.81
C SER A 97 10.32 14.80 11.69
N VAL A 98 9.86 13.55 11.71
CA VAL A 98 8.45 13.19 11.74
C VAL A 98 8.19 12.11 12.80
N THR A 99 7.02 12.18 13.47
CA THR A 99 6.53 11.14 14.38
C THR A 99 5.45 10.33 13.69
N LEU A 100 5.69 9.03 13.45
CA LEU A 100 4.79 8.12 12.75
C LEU A 100 4.82 6.72 13.37
N HIS A 101 3.70 6.01 13.32
CA HIS A 101 3.66 4.56 13.51
C HIS A 101 4.04 3.87 12.19
N LEU A 102 5.35 3.80 11.91
CA LEU A 102 5.84 3.31 10.62
C LEU A 102 5.44 1.85 10.32
N GLU A 103 5.37 1.00 11.35
CA GLU A 103 4.94 -0.38 11.20
C GLU A 103 3.48 -0.46 10.71
N GLU A 104 2.56 0.24 11.37
CA GLU A 104 1.15 0.30 10.99
C GLU A 104 0.97 0.92 9.59
N ALA A 105 1.70 2.00 9.29
CA ALA A 105 1.66 2.63 7.98
C ALA A 105 2.14 1.69 6.86
N ALA A 106 3.26 0.99 7.08
CA ALA A 106 3.79 0.01 6.13
C ALA A 106 2.83 -1.17 5.95
N LEU A 107 2.26 -1.68 7.05
CA LEU A 107 1.26 -2.74 7.03
C LEU A 107 0.04 -2.35 6.18
N SER A 108 -0.55 -1.18 6.47
CA SER A 108 -1.71 -0.68 5.73
C SER A 108 -1.42 -0.49 4.24
N MET A 109 -0.25 0.03 3.88
CA MET A 109 0.13 0.21 2.48
C MET A 109 0.36 -1.13 1.75
N ILE A 110 0.97 -2.12 2.41
CA ILE A 110 1.14 -3.47 1.84
C ILE A 110 -0.23 -4.12 1.61
N VAL A 111 -1.16 -4.02 2.56
CA VAL A 111 -2.54 -4.51 2.41
C VAL A 111 -3.19 -3.90 1.18
N ARG A 112 -3.18 -2.57 1.04
CA ARG A 112 -3.75 -1.86 -0.12
C ARG A 112 -3.13 -2.31 -1.45
N ALA A 113 -1.81 -2.54 -1.48
CA ALA A 113 -1.11 -3.02 -2.68
C ALA A 113 -1.47 -4.47 -3.03
N CYS A 114 -1.59 -5.34 -2.03
CA CYS A 114 -2.08 -6.72 -2.21
C CYS A 114 -3.52 -6.73 -2.74
N GLU A 115 -4.42 -5.94 -2.13
CA GLU A 115 -5.81 -5.81 -2.59
C GLU A 115 -5.90 -5.33 -4.05
N ASN A 116 -5.08 -4.35 -4.45
CA ASN A 116 -5.01 -3.93 -5.85
C ASN A 116 -4.49 -5.04 -6.78
N SER A 117 -3.53 -5.83 -6.33
CA SER A 117 -3.06 -7.01 -7.07
C SER A 117 -4.18 -8.05 -7.25
N ASP A 118 -4.98 -8.27 -6.22
CA ASP A 118 -6.10 -9.22 -6.23
C ASP A 118 -7.23 -8.76 -7.15
N LEU A 119 -7.59 -7.47 -7.09
CA LEU A 119 -8.57 -6.86 -7.99
C LEU A 119 -8.16 -6.95 -9.47
N LEU A 120 -6.84 -6.95 -9.75
CA LEU A 120 -6.31 -7.16 -11.11
C LEU A 120 -6.36 -8.62 -11.57
N GLY A 121 -6.69 -9.57 -10.68
CA GLY A 121 -6.70 -11.01 -10.93
C GLY A 121 -5.30 -11.61 -11.02
N LEU A 122 -4.30 -10.98 -10.37
CA LEU A 122 -2.92 -11.46 -10.43
C LEU A 122 -2.70 -12.59 -9.41
N PRO A 123 -1.93 -13.64 -9.77
CA PRO A 123 -1.63 -14.69 -8.82
C PRO A 123 -0.71 -14.15 -7.72
N HIS A 124 -0.99 -14.56 -6.49
CA HIS A 124 -0.14 -14.26 -5.34
C HIS A 124 1.27 -14.80 -5.54
N THR A 125 2.25 -14.01 -5.12
CA THR A 125 3.63 -14.48 -4.97
C THR A 125 3.76 -15.31 -3.70
N ALA A 126 4.90 -15.98 -3.52
CA ALA A 126 5.19 -16.67 -2.27
C ALA A 126 5.19 -15.69 -1.08
N ARG A 127 5.69 -14.47 -1.28
CA ARG A 127 5.75 -13.46 -0.22
C ARG A 127 4.38 -12.88 0.12
N MET A 128 3.49 -12.69 -0.85
CA MET A 128 2.11 -12.29 -0.57
C MET A 128 1.40 -13.33 0.31
N ARG A 129 1.55 -14.62 0.02
CA ARG A 129 1.00 -15.69 0.88
C ARG A 129 1.62 -15.71 2.28
N GLU A 130 2.93 -15.54 2.39
CA GLU A 130 3.59 -15.43 3.70
C GLU A 130 3.07 -14.23 4.50
N PHE A 131 2.82 -13.11 3.83
CA PHE A 131 2.27 -11.91 4.44
C PHE A 131 0.82 -12.10 4.88
N GLU A 132 0.00 -12.77 4.08
CA GLU A 132 -1.38 -13.13 4.43
C GLU A 132 -1.44 -13.97 5.70
N ASN A 133 -0.62 -15.03 5.79
CA ASN A 133 -0.52 -15.85 7.02
C ASN A 133 -0.10 -15.01 8.23
N TYR A 134 0.93 -14.17 8.07
CA TYR A 134 1.35 -13.25 9.12
C TYR A 134 0.19 -12.33 9.57
N PHE A 135 -0.55 -11.76 8.62
CA PHE A 135 -1.66 -10.86 8.89
C PHE A 135 -2.77 -11.55 9.67
N TYR A 136 -3.16 -12.77 9.29
CA TYR A 136 -4.15 -13.55 10.02
C TYR A 136 -3.71 -13.87 11.45
N GLU A 137 -2.47 -14.34 11.63
CA GLU A 137 -1.94 -14.71 12.92
C GLU A 137 -1.78 -13.52 13.88
N HIS A 138 -1.27 -12.40 13.39
CA HIS A 138 -0.79 -11.30 14.25
C HIS A 138 -1.69 -10.06 14.27
N VAL A 139 -2.55 -9.89 13.26
CA VAL A 139 -3.44 -8.72 13.14
C VAL A 139 -4.89 -9.10 13.37
N VAL A 140 -5.36 -10.17 12.73
CA VAL A 140 -6.75 -10.66 12.92
C VAL A 140 -6.87 -11.53 14.18
N GLY A 141 -5.81 -12.26 14.54
CA GLY A 141 -5.78 -13.16 15.69
C GLY A 141 -6.43 -14.52 15.41
N VAL A 142 -6.37 -14.99 14.17
CA VAL A 142 -6.88 -16.31 13.75
C VAL A 142 -5.71 -17.20 13.39
N GLU A 143 -5.57 -18.36 14.04
CA GLU A 143 -4.59 -19.39 13.66
C GLU A 143 -4.99 -19.96 12.28
N THR A 144 -4.07 -19.92 11.31
CA THR A 144 -4.31 -20.52 10.00
C THR A 144 -4.20 -22.05 10.09
N PRO A 145 -5.13 -22.83 9.51
CA PRO A 145 -4.98 -24.28 9.43
C PRO A 145 -3.74 -24.63 8.60
N GLN A 146 -2.87 -25.51 9.14
CA GLN A 146 -1.69 -26.04 8.46
C GLN A 146 -2.03 -26.85 7.20
#